data_AF-A0A703XJ79-F1
#
_entry.id   AF-A0A703XJ79-F1
#
_cell.length_a   1.000
_cell.length_b   1.000
_cell.length_c   1.000
_cell.angle_alpha   90.00
_cell.angle_beta   90.00
_cell.angle_gamma   90.00
#
_symmetry.space_group_name_H-M   'P 1'
#
loop_
_entity.id
_entity.type
_entity.pdbx_description
1 polymer ?
#
loop_
_entity_poly.entity_id
_entity_poly.type
_entity_poly.pdbx_seq_one_letter_code
_entity_poly.pdbx_strand_id
1 'polypeptide(L)'
;GREALHVTQAANAVGLLWDENLHLWQREKEVWLFPAEIESLIGKVRFSRLGIKLAESHNKGYRWQHEATIALACPTHAHAFELSVQEAEE
;
A
#
# COMPACT_ATOMS: atom_id res chain seq x y z
N GLY A 1 8.37 -10.56 8.83
CA GLY A 1 9.31 -10.08 9.88
C GLY A 1 8.67 -8.97 10.70
N ARG A 2 9.30 -8.55 11.81
CA ARG A 2 8.73 -7.54 12.75
C ARG A 2 8.35 -6.22 12.07
N GLU A 3 9.17 -5.76 11.13
CA GLU A 3 8.92 -4.51 10.40
C GLU A 3 7.72 -4.60 9.44
N ALA A 4 7.59 -5.70 8.70
CA ALA A 4 6.42 -5.94 7.85
C ALA A 4 5.11 -5.95 8.66
N LEU A 5 5.13 -6.53 9.87
CA LEU A 5 3.97 -6.50 10.77
C LEU A 5 3.59 -5.07 11.17
N HIS A 6 4.56 -4.22 11.48
CA HIS A 6 4.29 -2.82 11.81
C HIS A 6 3.71 -2.05 10.61
N VAL A 7 4.22 -2.28 9.39
CA VAL A 7 3.68 -1.68 8.17
C VAL A 7 2.23 -2.10 7.97
N THR A 8 1.94 -3.41 8.04
CA THR A 8 0.58 -3.93 7.88
C THR A 8 -0.36 -3.37 8.95
N GLN A 9 0.07 -3.31 10.22
CA GLN A 9 -0.74 -2.72 11.29
C GLN A 9 -1.02 -1.23 11.05
N ALA A 10 -0.02 -0.47 10.63
CA ALA A 10 -0.17 0.95 10.33
C ALA A 10 -1.09 1.18 9.12
N ALA A 11 -1.00 0.35 8.09
CA ALA A 11 -1.86 0.41 6.91
C ALA A 11 -3.31 0.05 7.24
N ASN A 12 -3.53 -1.02 7.99
CA ASN A 12 -4.85 -1.42 8.44
C ASN A 12 -5.52 -0.32 9.28
N ALA A 13 -4.76 0.37 10.14
CA ALA A 13 -5.28 1.47 10.96
C ALA A 13 -5.81 2.67 10.14
N VAL A 14 -5.33 2.84 8.90
CA VAL A 14 -5.80 3.86 7.96
C VAL A 14 -6.71 3.28 6.86
N GLY A 15 -7.16 2.03 7.02
CA GLY A 15 -8.10 1.39 6.11
C GLY A 15 -7.51 0.87 4.79
N LEU A 16 -6.18 0.77 4.67
CA LEU A 16 -5.53 0.14 3.53
C LEU A 16 -5.36 -1.35 3.81
N LEU A 17 -6.01 -2.20 3.00
CA LEU A 17 -6.03 -3.64 3.17
C LEU A 17 -5.57 -4.34 1.89
N TRP A 18 -4.88 -5.47 2.04
CA TRP A 18 -4.52 -6.37 0.93
C TRP A 18 -4.53 -7.82 1.41
N ASP A 19 -4.64 -8.74 0.47
CA ASP A 19 -4.66 -10.18 0.72
C ASP A 19 -3.26 -10.79 0.61
N GLU A 20 -3.19 -12.13 0.74
CA GLU A 20 -1.96 -12.90 0.61
C GLU A 20 -1.34 -12.88 -0.80
N ASN A 21 -2.04 -12.40 -1.84
CA ASN A 21 -1.49 -12.31 -3.18
C ASN A 21 -0.54 -11.12 -3.34
N LEU A 22 -0.49 -10.22 -2.35
CA LEU A 22 0.41 -9.07 -2.32
C LEU A 22 1.41 -9.19 -1.17
N HIS A 23 2.69 -9.22 -1.51
CA HIS A 23 3.78 -9.29 -0.55
C HIS A 23 4.44 -7.93 -0.36
N LEU A 24 4.80 -7.63 0.88
CA LEU A 24 5.52 -6.41 1.24
C LEU A 24 7.01 -6.51 0.88
N TRP A 25 7.46 -5.54 0.09
CA TRP A 25 8.84 -5.34 -0.28
C TRP A 25 9.31 -3.97 0.21
N GLN A 26 10.49 -3.90 0.82
CA GLN A 26 11.01 -2.66 1.37
C GLN A 26 12.42 -2.41 0.86
N ARG A 27 12.66 -1.18 0.40
CA ARG A 27 13.98 -0.74 -0.03
C ARG A 27 14.18 0.72 0.37
N GLU A 28 15.23 0.96 1.16
CA GLU A 28 15.52 2.28 1.71
C GLU A 28 14.31 2.84 2.48
N LYS A 29 13.63 3.85 1.92
CA LYS A 29 12.41 4.41 2.49
C LYS A 29 11.15 3.98 1.75
N GLU A 30 11.27 3.24 0.67
CA GLU A 30 10.11 2.84 -0.11
C GLU A 30 9.52 1.53 0.42
N VAL A 31 8.21 1.54 0.56
CA VAL A 31 7.40 0.37 0.88
C VAL A 31 6.55 0.05 -0.33
N TRP A 32 6.69 -1.15 -0.86
CA TRP A 32 6.04 -1.65 -2.06
C TRP A 32 5.23 -2.90 -1.75
N LEU A 33 4.17 -3.12 -2.53
CA LEU A 33 3.42 -4.37 -2.58
C LEU A 33 3.62 -5.00 -3.95
N PHE A 34 4.26 -6.16 -4.00
CA PHE A 34 4.45 -6.93 -5.23
C PHE A 34 3.49 -8.13 -5.28
N PRO A 35 2.95 -8.48 -6.46
CA PRO A 35 2.21 -9.71 -6.64
C PRO A 35 3.07 -10.95 -6.32
N ALA A 36 2.54 -11.90 -5.56
CA ALA A 36 3.27 -13.11 -5.18
C ALA A 36 3.74 -13.92 -6.40
N GLU A 37 2.93 -13.97 -7.45
CA GLU A 37 3.21 -14.76 -8.67
C GLU A 37 4.43 -14.25 -9.44
N ILE A 38 4.75 -12.96 -9.32
CA ILE A 38 5.83 -12.34 -10.09
C ILE A 38 7.20 -12.49 -9.42
N GLU A 39 7.25 -12.90 -8.16
CA GLU A 39 8.50 -13.03 -7.40
C GLU A 39 9.49 -13.97 -8.08
N SER A 40 8.99 -15.06 -8.68
CA SER A 40 9.81 -16.04 -9.40
C SER A 40 10.50 -15.48 -10.65
N LEU A 41 10.06 -14.31 -11.15
CA LEU A 41 10.59 -13.62 -12.32
C LEU A 41 11.54 -12.46 -11.97
N ILE A 42 11.61 -12.07 -10.69
CA ILE A 42 12.51 -11.02 -10.21
C ILE A 42 13.96 -11.43 -10.53
N GLY A 43 14.71 -10.52 -11.16
CA GLY A 43 16.10 -10.75 -11.60
C GLY A 43 16.24 -11.51 -12.92
N LYS A 44 15.16 -12.13 -13.44
CA LYS A 44 15.14 -12.77 -14.78
C LYS A 44 14.62 -11.83 -15.86
N VAL A 45 13.71 -10.93 -15.49
CA VAL A 45 13.10 -9.95 -16.39
C VAL A 45 13.22 -8.56 -15.77
N ARG A 46 13.48 -7.55 -16.61
CA ARG A 46 13.48 -6.15 -16.19
C ARG A 46 12.06 -5.61 -16.29
N PHE A 47 11.46 -5.30 -15.15
CA PHE A 47 10.14 -4.65 -15.08
C PHE A 47 10.29 -3.13 -15.15
N SER A 48 9.44 -2.47 -15.94
CA SER A 48 9.34 -1.00 -15.97
C SER A 48 8.59 -0.46 -14.75
N ARG A 49 7.55 -1.17 -14.32
CA ARG A 49 6.79 -0.94 -13.09
C ARG A 49 6.40 -2.31 -12.52
N LEU A 50 6.62 -2.50 -11.23
CA LEU A 50 6.29 -3.74 -10.52
C LEU A 50 5.49 -3.40 -9.28
N GLY A 51 4.28 -3.96 -9.18
CA GLY A 51 3.41 -3.78 -8.03
C GLY A 51 2.98 -2.33 -7.79
N ILE A 52 2.60 -2.05 -6.54
CA ILE A 52 2.06 -0.77 -6.09
C ILE A 52 3.00 -0.19 -5.03
N LYS A 53 3.38 1.09 -5.17
CA LYS A 53 4.10 1.79 -4.10
C LYS A 53 3.10 2.06 -2.98
N LEU A 54 3.22 1.37 -1.85
CA LEU A 54 2.30 1.50 -0.72
C LEU A 54 2.55 2.80 0.03
N ALA A 55 3.81 3.06 0.38
CA ALA A 55 4.19 4.21 1.18
C ALA A 55 5.66 4.59 1.03
N GLU A 56 5.99 5.77 1.53
CA GLU A 56 7.36 6.14 1.91
C GLU A 56 7.47 6.18 3.45
N SER A 57 8.50 5.57 4.01
CA SER A 57 8.80 5.60 5.43
C SER A 57 9.58 6.86 5.81
N HIS A 58 9.22 7.41 6.97
CA HIS A 58 9.86 8.57 7.58
C HIS A 58 10.06 8.31 9.07
N ASN A 59 10.84 9.16 9.75
CA ASN A 59 11.21 8.97 11.17
C ASN A 59 10.02 8.79 12.13
N LYS A 60 8.80 9.19 11.74
CA LYS A 60 7.58 9.14 12.57
C LYS A 60 6.39 8.43 11.89
N GLY A 61 6.63 7.57 10.90
CA GLY A 61 5.56 6.78 10.28
C GLY A 61 5.66 6.70 8.76
N TYR A 62 4.50 6.65 8.10
CA TYR A 62 4.40 6.36 6.67
C TYR A 62 3.62 7.47 5.95
N ARG A 63 4.11 7.86 4.78
CA ARG A 63 3.39 8.67 3.81
C ARG A 63 2.78 7.74 2.77
N TRP A 64 1.50 7.43 2.94
CA TRP A 64 0.73 6.58 2.03
C TRP A 64 0.62 7.23 0.65
N GLN A 65 0.71 6.41 -0.40
CA GLN A 65 0.64 6.89 -1.78
C GLN A 65 -0.79 6.89 -2.29
N HIS A 66 -1.13 7.87 -3.14
CA HIS A 66 -2.46 8.00 -3.73
C HIS A 66 -2.88 6.73 -4.49
N GLU A 67 -2.01 6.16 -5.32
CA GLU A 67 -2.30 4.92 -6.06
C GLU A 67 -2.68 3.75 -5.14
N ALA A 68 -2.00 3.64 -3.98
CA ALA A 68 -2.33 2.63 -2.98
C ALA A 68 -3.67 2.90 -2.30
N THR A 69 -4.00 4.15 -2.00
CA THR A 69 -5.31 4.52 -1.45
C THR A 69 -6.44 4.16 -2.41
N ILE A 70 -6.29 4.48 -3.70
CA ILE A 70 -7.31 4.16 -4.71
C ILE A 70 -7.51 2.64 -4.86
N ALA A 71 -6.43 1.87 -4.82
CA ALA A 71 -6.49 0.42 -5.04
C ALA A 71 -6.92 -0.38 -3.80
N LEU A 72 -6.58 0.08 -2.59
CA LEU A 72 -6.59 -0.74 -1.37
C LEU A 72 -7.46 -0.19 -0.24
N ALA A 73 -8.01 1.02 -0.36
CA ALA A 73 -8.85 1.59 0.70
C ALA A 73 -10.15 0.80 0.85
N CYS A 74 -10.47 0.43 2.10
CA CYS A 74 -11.72 -0.19 2.46
C CYS A 74 -12.81 0.89 2.64
N PRO A 75 -13.86 0.93 1.78
CA PRO A 75 -14.90 1.97 1.85
C PRO A 75 -15.75 1.89 3.12
N THR A 76 -15.77 0.73 3.77
CA THR A 76 -16.56 0.46 4.99
C THR A 76 -15.71 0.52 6.26
N HIS A 77 -14.48 1.04 6.17
CA HIS A 77 -13.62 1.23 7.34
C HIS A 77 -14.29 2.15 8.37
N ALA A 78 -14.07 1.91 9.67
CA ALA A 78 -14.71 2.65 10.76
C ALA A 78 -14.42 4.16 10.77
N HIS A 79 -13.40 4.59 10.01
CA HIS A 79 -12.99 5.99 9.86
C HIS A 79 -13.17 6.49 8.42
N ALA A 80 -13.92 5.78 7.58
CA ALA A 80 -14.32 6.27 6.27
C ALA A 80 -15.32 7.42 6.45
N PHE A 81 -15.18 8.45 5.61
CA PHE A 81 -16.06 9.61 5.57
C PHE A 81 -16.56 9.77 4.14
N GLU A 82 -17.87 9.62 3.95
CA GLU A 82 -18.50 9.78 2.65
C GLU A 82 -18.68 11.27 2.36
N LEU A 83 -18.17 11.72 1.22
CA LEU A 83 -18.37 13.08 0.73
C LEU A 83 -19.69 13.17 -0.03
N SER A 84 -20.37 14.30 0.12
CA SER A 84 -21.42 14.68 -0.82
C SER A 84 -20.83 14.93 -2.21
N VAL A 85 -21.69 14.89 -3.24
CA VAL A 85 -21.27 15.19 -4.63
C VAL A 85 -20.63 16.57 -4.72
N GLN A 86 -21.16 17.55 -3.97
CA GLN A 86 -20.64 18.92 -3.95
C GLN A 86 -19.25 19.01 -3.32
N GLU A 87 -18.96 18.25 -2.26
CA GLU A 87 -17.64 18.22 -1.62
C GLU A 87 -16.58 17.50 -2.48
N ALA A 88 -17.01 16.59 -3.36
CA ALA A 88 -16.11 15.80 -4.21
C ALA A 88 -15.70 16.49 -5.53
N GLU A 89 -16.35 17.58 -5.91
CA GLU A 89 -16.07 18.33 -7.16
C GLU A 89 -14.87 19.30 -7.05
N GLU A 90 -14.26 19.47 -5.86
CA GLU A 90 -13.10 20.35 -5.64
C GLU A 90 -11.73 19.79 -6.10
#